data_AF-A0A3N5TE01-F1
#
_entry.id   AF-A0A3N5TE01-F1
#
_cell.length_a   1.000
_cell.length_b   1.000
_cell.length_c   1.000
_cell.angle_alpha   90.00
_cell.angle_beta   90.00
_cell.angle_gamma   90.00
#
_symmetry.space_group_name_H-M   'P 1'
#
loop_
_entity.id
_entity.type
_entity.pdbx_description
1 polymer ?
#
loop_
_entity_poly.entity_id
_entity_poly.type
_entity_poly.pdbx_seq_one_letter_code
_entity_poly.pdbx_strand_id
1 'polypeptide(L)' 'MGEMQDRNSLNDTNAEDCAVIWMGNHSRLMELASPHFAVYHVSHSQALLRALQHGLAYCVVLDSAPDDTE' A
#
# COMPACT_ATOMS: atom_id res chain seq x y z
N MET A 1 16.47 -18.29 -40.53
CA MET A 1 16.93 -17.26 -39.57
C MET A 1 15.65 -16.64 -39.02
N GLY A 2 15.09 -17.15 -37.93
CA GLY A 2 15.70 -17.24 -36.61
C GLY A 2 15.13 -16.07 -35.80
N GLU A 3 13.91 -16.26 -35.30
CA GLU A 3 13.16 -15.28 -34.52
C GLU A 3 13.96 -14.83 -33.30
N MET A 4 14.14 -13.52 -33.15
CA MET A 4 14.60 -12.91 -31.91
C MET A 4 13.64 -11.75 -31.62
N GLN A 5 12.43 -12.12 -31.17
CA GLN A 5 11.57 -11.19 -30.44
C GLN A 5 12.16 -11.06 -29.04
N ASP A 6 12.75 -9.90 -28.77
CA ASP A 6 13.14 -9.45 -27.45
C ASP A 6 12.00 -9.71 -26.46
N ARG A 7 12.22 -10.67 -25.56
CA ARG A 7 11.37 -10.96 -24.42
C ARG A 7 11.52 -9.84 -23.38
N ASN A 8 11.07 -8.64 -23.69
CA ASN A 8 10.69 -7.66 -22.66
C ASN A 8 9.23 -7.90 -22.26
N SER A 9 8.94 -9.11 -21.78
CA SER A 9 7.73 -9.42 -21.01
C SER A 9 7.91 -8.90 -19.59
N LEU A 10 7.79 -7.58 -19.41
CA LEU A 10 7.75 -6.95 -18.09
C LEU A 10 6.59 -5.96 -17.93
N ASN A 11 5.65 -5.94 -18.87
CA ASN A 11 4.51 -5.00 -18.82
C ASN A 11 3.14 -5.65 -18.54
N ASP A 12 3.08 -6.94 -18.25
CA ASP A 12 1.86 -7.60 -17.76
C ASP A 12 1.91 -7.82 -16.24
N THR A 13 2.43 -6.85 -15.49
CA THR A 13 1.96 -6.74 -14.12
C THR A 13 0.62 -6.04 -14.26
N ASN A 14 -0.47 -6.80 -14.29
CA ASN A 14 -1.76 -6.30 -13.85
C ASN A 14 -1.48 -5.52 -12.58
N ALA A 15 -1.43 -4.19 -12.67
CA ALA A 15 -1.43 -3.31 -11.54
C ALA A 15 -2.85 -3.37 -10.94
N GLU A 16 -3.26 -4.56 -10.52
CA GLU A 16 -4.36 -4.77 -9.60
C GLU A 16 -3.87 -4.26 -8.25
N ASP A 17 -3.85 -2.93 -8.19
CA ASP A 17 -3.89 -2.05 -7.04
C ASP A 17 -3.16 -2.57 -5.80
N CYS A 18 -1.83 -2.43 -5.79
CA CYS A 18 -1.05 -2.49 -4.54
C CYS A 18 -1.56 -1.42 -3.57
N ALA A 19 -2.52 -1.81 -2.74
CA ALA A 19 -3.15 -0.97 -1.74
C ALA A 19 -2.32 -0.98 -0.45
N VAL A 20 -2.03 0.22 0.04
CA VAL A 20 -1.36 0.46 1.31
C VAL A 20 -2.42 0.96 2.29
N ILE A 21 -2.59 0.25 3.40
CA ILE A 21 -3.41 0.74 4.51
C ILE A 21 -2.51 1.41 5.52
N TRP A 22 -2.86 2.63 5.88
CA TRP A 22 -2.10 3.42 6.84
C TRP A 22 -2.98 3.73 8.04
N MET A 23 -2.49 3.38 9.23
CA MET A 23 -3.12 3.68 10.51
C MET A 23 -2.14 4.48 11.35
N GLY A 24 -2.49 5.74 11.62
CA GLY A 24 -1.53 6.67 12.21
C GLY A 24 -1.97 8.13 12.22
N ASN A 25 -1.16 8.96 12.89
CA ASN A 25 -1.22 10.42 12.77
C ASN A 25 -0.87 10.85 11.36
N HIS A 26 -1.34 12.03 10.93
CA HIS A 26 -1.13 12.58 9.60
C HIS A 26 0.34 12.52 9.11
N SER A 27 0.57 11.94 7.93
CA SER A 27 1.88 11.69 7.34
C SER A 27 1.97 12.27 5.95
N ARG A 28 2.74 13.35 5.81
CA ARG A 28 2.98 14.03 4.53
C ARG A 28 3.60 13.10 3.48
N LEU A 29 4.35 12.09 3.92
CA LEU A 29 4.94 11.10 3.03
C LEU A 29 3.85 10.22 2.38
N MET A 30 2.84 9.81 3.15
CA MET A 30 1.72 9.02 2.64
C MET A 30 0.86 9.82 1.66
N GLU A 31 0.66 11.11 1.92
CA GLU A 31 -0.03 12.02 0.97
C GLU A 31 0.72 12.15 -0.35
N LEU A 32 2.05 12.27 -0.31
CA LEU A 32 2.88 12.34 -1.52
C LEU A 32 2.92 11.01 -2.27
N ALA A 33 2.70 9.88 -1.58
CA ALA A 33 2.68 8.55 -2.18
C ALA A 33 1.33 8.18 -2.82
N SER A 34 0.22 8.82 -2.42
CA SER A 34 -1.12 8.49 -2.91
C SER A 34 -1.36 8.61 -4.43
N PRO A 35 -0.62 9.43 -5.21
CA PRO A 35 -0.74 9.42 -6.67
C PRO A 35 -0.10 8.17 -7.32
N HIS A 36 0.76 7.46 -6.58
CA HIS A 36 1.52 6.31 -7.07
C HIS A 36 0.98 4.97 -6.57
N PHE A 37 0.26 4.97 -5.45
CA PHE A 37 -0.31 3.79 -4.81
C PHE A 37 -1.70 4.09 -4.26
N ALA A 38 -2.56 3.07 -4.19
CA ALA A 38 -3.85 3.19 -3.53
C ALA A 38 -3.65 3.24 -2.00
N VAL A 39 -3.53 4.44 -1.45
CA VAL A 39 -3.33 4.65 0.00
C VAL A 39 -4.68 4.87 0.68
N TYR A 40 -5.00 4.02 1.66
CA TYR A 40 -6.21 4.13 2.47
C TYR A 40 -5.84 4.44 3.92
N HIS A 41 -6.22 5.62 4.39
CA HIS A 41 -6.08 5.97 5.80
C HIS A 41 -7.23 5.36 6.62
N VAL A 42 -6.89 4.66 7.69
CA VAL A 42 -7.85 4.11 8.66
C VAL A 42 -7.54 4.65 10.04
N SER A 43 -8.58 5.08 10.74
CA SER A 43 -8.48 5.67 12.08
C SER A 43 -8.75 4.67 13.21
N HIS A 44 -9.24 3.46 12.88
CA HIS A 44 -9.66 2.46 13.86
C HIS A 44 -9.10 1.07 13.53
N SER A 45 -8.62 0.36 14.55
CA SER A 45 -8.05 -1.00 14.41
C SER A 45 -9.05 -2.00 13.83
N GLN A 46 -10.34 -1.84 14.11
CA GLN A 46 -11.38 -2.72 13.55
C GLN A 46 -11.54 -2.58 12.03
N ALA A 47 -11.36 -1.38 11.49
CA ALA A 47 -11.39 -1.15 10.04
C ALA A 47 -10.17 -1.79 9.36
N LEU A 48 -8.99 -1.66 9.98
CA LEU A 48 -7.77 -2.34 9.54
C LEU A 48 -7.94 -3.87 9.51
N LEU A 49 -8.47 -4.45 10.58
CA LEU A 49 -8.70 -5.90 10.67
C LEU A 49 -9.64 -6.41 9.58
N ARG A 50 -10.75 -5.71 9.32
CA ARG A 50 -11.68 -6.09 8.24
C ARG A 50 -10.98 -6.01 6.88
N ALA A 51 -10.24 -4.95 6.62
CA ALA A 51 -9.57 -4.79 5.34
C ALA A 51 -8.53 -5.88 5.08
N LEU A 52 -7.79 -6.31 6.12
CA LEU A 52 -6.88 -7.45 6.04
C LEU A 52 -7.60 -8.79 5.81
N GLN A 53 -8.72 -9.03 6.51
CA GLN A 53 -9.53 -10.24 6.33
C GLN A 53 -10.10 -10.36 4.91
N HIS A 54 -10.40 -9.23 4.27
CA HIS A 54 -10.89 -9.19 2.90
C HIS A 54 -9.78 -9.18 1.85
N GLY A 55 -8.51 -9.24 2.24
CA GLY A 55 -7.37 -9.24 1.31
C GLY A 55 -7.19 -7.93 0.56
N LEU A 56 -7.68 -6.80 1.12
CA LEU A 56 -7.67 -5.49 0.46
C LEU A 56 -6.32 -4.77 0.54
N ALA A 57 -5.32 -5.34 1.22
CA ALA A 57 -4.04 -4.69 1.41
C ALA A 57 -2.89 -5.69 1.33
N TYR A 58 -1.84 -5.26 0.63
CA TYR A 58 -0.57 -5.97 0.56
C TYR A 58 0.44 -5.41 1.56
N CYS A 59 0.25 -4.17 2.01
CA CYS A 59 1.13 -3.50 2.96
C CYS A 59 0.33 -2.70 3.98
N VAL A 60 0.74 -2.76 5.24
CA VAL A 60 0.17 -1.97 6.34
C VAL A 60 1.28 -1.12 6.96
N VAL A 61 1.03 0.18 7.06
CA VAL A 61 1.90 1.13 7.76
C VAL A 61 1.23 1.49 9.08
N LEU A 62 1.85 1.10 10.19
CA LEU A 62 1.45 1.47 11.54
C LEU A 62 2.37 2.57 12.02
N ASP A 63 1.82 3.78 12.17
CA ASP A 63 2.53 4.88 12.82
C ASP A 63 2.25 4.79 14.33
N SER A 64 3.08 4.02 15.03
CA SER A 64 3.14 4.10 16.48
C SER A 64 3.84 5.41 16.83
N ALA A 65 3.07 6.42 17.22
CA ALA A 65 3.67 7.55 17.93
C ALA A 65 4.52 6.97 19.08
N PRO A 66 5.75 7.46 19.31
CA PRO A 66 6.44 7.13 20.54
C PRO A 66 5.49 7.49 21.68
N ASP A 67 5.34 6.56 22.62
CA ASP A 67 4.70 6.84 23.90
C ASP A 67 5.48 8.01 24.50
N ASP A 68 4.97 9.24 24.38
CA ASP A 68 5.44 10.39 25.16
C ASP A 68 4.98 10.13 26.62
N THR A 69 5.56 9.10 27.23
CA THR A 69 5.54 8.91 28.67
C THR A 69 6.65 9.81 29.23
N GLU A 70 6.31 11.09 29.40
CA GLU A 70 6.99 11.96 30.36
C GLU A 70 6.80 11.47 31.81
#